data_AF-A0A9X0XLE1-F1
#
_entry.id   AF-A0A9X0XLE1-F1
#
_cell.length_a   1.000
_cell.length_b   1.000
_cell.length_c   1.000
_cell.angle_alpha   90.00
_cell.angle_beta   90.00
_cell.angle_gamma   90.00
#
_symmetry.space_group_name_H-M   'P 1'
#
loop_
_entity.id
_entity.type
_entity.pdbx_description
1 polymer ?
#
loop_
_entity_poly.entity_id
_entity_poly.type
_entity_poly.pdbx_seq_one_letter_code
_entity_poly.pdbx_strand_id
1 'polypeptide(L)'
;MPRSTPPARLRALMLLLLLGLTAACSGTGTPGAADDREAASTGTATTTTGSADVAAELSALFARLSPESAGAADCFGAALSADLGDEELREAGLLDGAGSAAAQMPSLDRGPAGSWVDAWFGCVDFVSVVGRAQAKATRGLDEAGFRDCLRDALDDEELRSAAVDGLAGDAGSESVRRLGQAQATCADRHS
;
A
#
# COMPACT_ATOMS: atom_id res chain seq x y z
N MET A 1 14.57 -38.93 13.01
CA MET A 1 13.93 -37.96 12.11
C MET A 1 14.47 -36.58 12.44
N PRO A 2 15.42 -36.04 11.66
CA PRO A 2 15.99 -34.72 11.91
C PRO A 2 14.99 -33.63 11.50
N ARG A 3 14.65 -32.74 12.45
CA ARG A 3 13.88 -31.52 12.19
C ARG A 3 14.80 -30.51 11.52
N SER A 4 14.63 -30.32 10.22
CA SER A 4 15.29 -29.25 9.46
C SER A 4 14.75 -27.91 9.90
N THR A 5 15.58 -27.14 10.61
CA THR A 5 15.33 -25.72 10.90
C THR A 5 15.56 -24.92 9.62
N PRO A 6 14.62 -24.05 9.18
CA PRO A 6 14.85 -23.21 8.02
C PRO A 6 15.98 -22.20 8.31
N PRO A 7 16.85 -21.89 7.33
CA PRO A 7 18.01 -21.04 7.55
C PRO A 7 17.59 -19.60 7.88
N ALA A 8 18.07 -19.11 9.02
CA ALA A 8 17.88 -17.76 9.56
C ALA A 8 18.40 -16.61 8.67
N ARG A 9 18.74 -16.86 7.39
CA ARG A 9 19.35 -15.89 6.48
C ARG A 9 18.34 -15.03 5.71
N LEU A 10 17.06 -15.41 5.66
CA LEU A 10 16.05 -14.63 4.92
C LEU A 10 15.48 -13.43 5.69
N ARG A 11 15.59 -13.39 7.02
CA ARG A 11 15.12 -12.26 7.85
C ARG A 11 16.05 -11.04 7.80
N ALA A 12 17.27 -11.18 7.30
CA ALA A 12 18.26 -10.10 7.33
C ALA A 12 18.17 -9.12 6.14
N LEU A 13 17.49 -9.46 5.05
CA LEU A 13 17.41 -8.58 3.87
C LEU A 13 16.32 -7.50 3.97
N MET A 14 15.34 -7.64 4.87
CA MET A 14 14.24 -6.67 5.01
C MET A 14 14.57 -5.49 5.93
N LEU A 15 15.69 -5.52 6.67
CA LEU A 15 16.11 -4.47 7.59
C LEU A 15 17.13 -3.47 7.01
N LEU A 16 17.65 -3.71 5.81
CA LEU A 16 18.76 -2.94 5.23
C LEU A 16 18.34 -1.75 4.35
N LEU A 17 17.03 -1.50 4.17
CA LEU A 17 16.53 -0.35 3.40
C LEU A 17 16.16 0.88 4.25
N LEU A 18 16.35 0.85 5.57
CA LEU A 18 15.85 1.86 6.51
C LEU A 18 16.90 2.88 7.03
N LEU A 19 18.11 2.98 6.45
CA LEU A 19 19.18 3.85 6.99
C LEU A 19 19.86 4.81 5.98
N GLY A 20 19.17 5.20 4.90
CA GLY A 20 19.82 5.87 3.76
C GLY A 20 19.64 7.38 3.54
N LEU A 21 18.80 8.11 4.29
CA LEU A 21 18.60 9.55 4.02
C LEU A 21 18.55 10.42 5.29
N THR A 22 19.72 10.58 5.92
CA THR A 22 20.04 11.76 6.73
C THR A 22 20.94 12.69 5.93
N ALA A 23 20.35 13.59 5.15
CA ALA A 23 21.04 14.76 4.62
C ALA A 23 20.28 16.01 5.07
N ALA A 24 20.83 16.63 6.11
CA ALA A 24 20.45 17.92 6.64
C ALA A 24 20.62 19.02 5.57
N CYS A 25 19.59 19.84 5.40
CA CYS A 25 19.73 21.18 4.86
C CYS A 25 19.16 22.17 5.87
N SER A 26 20.06 22.70 6.70
CA SER A 26 19.86 23.89 7.51
C SER A 26 19.72 25.09 6.57
N GLY A 27 18.51 25.67 6.48
CA GLY A 27 18.24 26.89 5.72
C GLY A 27 17.77 28.01 6.66
N THR A 28 18.71 28.78 7.19
CA THR A 28 18.48 30.01 7.96
C THR A 28 18.31 31.18 6.99
N GLY A 29 17.19 31.91 7.06
CA GLY A 29 16.93 33.06 6.18
C GLY A 29 15.83 34.02 6.66
N THR A 30 16.25 35.01 7.46
CA THR A 30 15.80 36.42 7.58
C THR A 30 14.32 36.81 7.86
N PRO A 31 14.05 37.61 8.92
CA PRO A 31 12.76 38.25 9.15
C PRO A 31 12.59 39.54 8.31
N GLY A 32 11.48 39.63 7.57
CA GLY A 32 11.04 40.81 6.82
C GLY A 32 9.73 41.35 7.41
N ALA A 33 9.68 42.67 7.59
CA ALA A 33 8.69 43.42 8.34
C ALA A 33 7.31 43.54 7.66
N ALA A 34 6.37 44.00 8.49
CA ALA A 34 4.95 44.26 8.27
C ALA A 34 4.60 45.07 7.02
N ASP A 35 3.44 44.73 6.43
CA ASP A 35 2.58 45.70 5.76
C ASP A 35 1.12 45.31 6.01
N ASP A 36 0.43 46.16 6.76
CA ASP A 36 -1.00 46.10 7.02
C ASP A 36 -1.77 46.42 5.74
N ARG A 37 -2.65 45.51 5.30
CA ARG A 37 -3.84 45.88 4.51
C ARG A 37 -4.99 44.92 4.76
N GLU A 38 -5.85 45.38 5.65
CA GLU A 38 -7.22 44.95 5.89
C GLU A 38 -8.09 45.18 4.65
N ALA A 39 -8.66 44.10 4.12
CA ALA A 39 -9.84 44.14 3.27
C ALA A 39 -10.73 42.96 3.65
N ALA A 40 -11.78 43.30 4.38
CA ALA A 40 -12.82 42.39 4.83
C ALA A 40 -13.49 41.69 3.64
N SER A 41 -13.50 40.36 3.70
CA SER A 41 -14.52 39.53 3.05
C SER A 41 -14.86 38.39 4.00
N THR A 42 -15.84 38.65 4.86
CA THR A 42 -16.49 37.69 5.74
C THR A 42 -17.32 36.71 4.92
N GLY A 43 -16.63 35.82 4.20
CA GLY A 43 -17.16 34.50 3.91
C GLY A 43 -16.68 33.59 5.03
N THR A 44 -17.61 33.10 5.85
CA THR A 44 -17.34 32.11 6.89
C THR A 44 -16.88 30.81 6.22
N ALA A 45 -15.60 30.76 5.85
CA ALA A 45 -14.91 29.51 5.59
C ALA A 45 -14.80 28.85 6.95
N THR A 46 -15.65 27.85 7.18
CA THR A 46 -15.44 26.86 8.24
C THR A 46 -14.12 26.17 7.90
N THR A 47 -13.01 26.73 8.34
CA THR A 47 -11.76 25.99 8.49
C THR A 47 -12.02 25.00 9.60
N THR A 48 -12.48 23.82 9.22
CA THR A 48 -12.46 22.62 10.06
C THR A 48 -11.00 22.26 10.28
N THR A 49 -10.29 23.05 11.07
CA THR A 49 -8.98 22.72 11.61
C THR A 49 -9.25 21.68 12.70
N GLY A 50 -9.40 20.41 12.32
CA GLY A 50 -9.71 19.38 13.33
C GLY A 50 -9.95 17.96 12.86
N SER A 51 -10.17 17.70 11.56
CA SER A 51 -10.09 16.35 11.03
C SER A 51 -9.20 16.39 9.80
N ALA A 52 -8.15 15.56 9.79
CA ALA A 52 -7.49 15.26 8.52
C ALA A 52 -8.55 14.71 7.57
N ASP A 53 -8.43 15.04 6.28
CA ASP A 53 -9.24 14.40 5.26
C ASP A 53 -8.81 12.93 5.19
N VAL A 54 -9.61 12.05 5.80
CA VAL A 54 -9.30 10.62 5.95
C VAL A 54 -9.02 9.97 4.60
N ALA A 55 -9.77 10.34 3.56
CA ALA A 55 -9.53 9.83 2.22
C ALA A 55 -8.15 10.25 1.70
N ALA A 56 -7.72 11.49 1.95
CA ALA A 56 -6.39 11.97 1.58
C ALA A 56 -5.27 11.25 2.36
N GLU A 57 -5.47 11.00 3.65
CA GLU A 57 -4.51 10.24 4.48
C GLU A 57 -4.36 8.80 4.00
N LEU A 58 -5.48 8.11 3.70
CA LEU A 58 -5.46 6.76 3.13
C LEU A 58 -4.84 6.72 1.73
N SER A 59 -5.07 7.75 0.92
CA SER A 59 -4.42 7.91 -0.39
C SER A 59 -2.91 8.02 -0.23
N ALA A 60 -2.44 8.84 0.72
CA ALA A 60 -1.02 9.00 1.02
C ALA A 60 -0.39 7.69 1.54
N LEU A 61 -1.11 6.94 2.37
CA LEU A 61 -0.69 5.60 2.82
C LEU A 61 -0.51 4.66 1.63
N PHE A 62 -1.52 4.56 0.76
CA PHE A 62 -1.49 3.67 -0.39
C PHE A 62 -0.37 4.02 -1.37
N ALA A 63 -0.19 5.30 -1.69
CA ALA A 63 0.89 5.76 -2.56
C ALA A 63 2.29 5.41 -2.00
N ARG A 64 2.44 5.44 -0.67
CA ARG A 64 3.68 5.04 0.00
C ARG A 64 3.91 3.52 -0.06
N LEU A 65 2.86 2.72 0.08
CA LEU A 65 2.94 1.25 0.11
C LEU A 65 3.03 0.62 -1.29
N SER A 66 2.41 1.23 -2.30
CA SER A 66 2.40 0.76 -3.69
C SER A 66 2.77 1.90 -4.64
N PRO A 67 4.05 2.31 -4.68
CA PRO A 67 4.50 3.44 -5.50
C PRO A 67 4.26 3.23 -7.00
N GLU A 68 4.26 1.98 -7.48
CA GLU A 68 3.89 1.61 -8.85
C GLU A 68 2.41 1.80 -9.19
N SER A 69 1.60 2.11 -8.19
CA SER A 69 0.16 2.37 -8.27
C SER A 69 -0.22 3.75 -7.73
N ALA A 70 0.75 4.66 -7.53
CA ALA A 70 0.50 5.97 -6.92
C ALA A 70 -0.57 6.81 -7.67
N GLY A 71 -0.74 6.61 -8.98
CA GLY A 71 -1.79 7.26 -9.77
C GLY A 71 -3.23 6.81 -9.44
N ALA A 72 -3.40 5.73 -8.67
CA ALA A 72 -4.69 5.23 -8.21
C ALA A 72 -4.97 5.56 -6.73
N ALA A 73 -4.07 6.31 -6.06
CA ALA A 73 -4.15 6.60 -4.64
C ALA A 73 -5.46 7.28 -4.23
N ASP A 74 -5.87 8.32 -4.96
CA ASP A 74 -7.10 9.07 -4.64
C ASP A 74 -8.35 8.20 -4.79
N CYS A 75 -8.40 7.34 -5.81
CA CYS A 75 -9.48 6.35 -5.97
C CYS A 75 -9.52 5.39 -4.77
N PHE A 76 -8.36 4.87 -4.39
CA PHE A 76 -8.24 3.92 -3.28
C PHE A 76 -8.67 4.54 -1.96
N GLY A 77 -8.17 5.73 -1.61
CA GLY A 77 -8.49 6.40 -0.35
C GLY A 77 -9.98 6.74 -0.25
N ALA A 78 -10.57 7.23 -1.34
CA ALA A 78 -12.01 7.47 -1.41
C ALA A 78 -12.82 6.18 -1.24
N ALA A 79 -12.47 5.11 -1.96
CA ALA A 79 -13.18 3.83 -1.88
C ALA A 79 -13.09 3.20 -0.47
N LEU A 80 -11.90 3.19 0.12
CA LEU A 80 -11.70 2.58 1.44
C LEU A 80 -12.37 3.38 2.56
N SER A 81 -12.31 4.71 2.52
CA SER A 81 -13.00 5.57 3.51
C SER A 81 -14.52 5.54 3.39
N ALA A 82 -15.05 5.19 2.22
CA ALA A 82 -16.49 5.03 2.02
C ALA A 82 -17.00 3.67 2.54
N ASP A 83 -16.15 2.64 2.50
CA ASP A 83 -16.48 1.29 2.97
C ASP A 83 -16.24 1.13 4.47
N LEU A 84 -15.10 1.60 4.97
CA LEU A 84 -14.73 1.59 6.39
C LEU A 84 -14.95 2.97 7.00
N GLY A 85 -15.72 3.02 8.08
CA GLY A 85 -15.88 4.25 8.84
C GLY A 85 -14.60 4.66 9.60
N ASP A 86 -14.53 5.92 10.00
CA ASP A 86 -13.47 6.49 10.84
C ASP A 86 -13.09 5.65 12.07
N GLU A 87 -14.07 5.07 12.75
CA GLU A 87 -13.87 4.22 13.93
C GLU A 87 -13.19 2.90 13.54
N GLU A 88 -13.71 2.20 12.54
CA GLU A 88 -13.16 0.94 12.03
C GLU A 88 -11.73 1.13 11.48
N LEU A 89 -11.46 2.25 10.80
CA LEU A 89 -10.13 2.60 10.31
C LEU A 89 -9.11 2.78 11.44
N ARG A 90 -9.52 3.36 12.58
CA ARG A 90 -8.66 3.49 13.77
C ARG A 90 -8.49 2.16 14.50
N GLU A 91 -9.56 1.37 14.64
CA GLU A 91 -9.51 0.04 15.25
C GLU A 91 -8.62 -0.92 14.46
N ALA A 92 -8.69 -0.86 13.12
CA ALA A 92 -7.82 -1.59 12.22
C ALA A 92 -6.35 -1.08 12.22
N GLY A 93 -6.08 0.05 12.88
CA GLY A 93 -4.76 0.67 12.96
C GLY A 93 -4.30 1.34 11.67
N LEU A 94 -5.22 1.61 10.73
CA LEU A 94 -4.93 2.32 9.48
C LEU A 94 -4.82 3.84 9.71
N LEU A 95 -5.52 4.36 10.71
CA LEU A 95 -5.40 5.73 11.20
C LEU A 95 -4.94 5.73 12.66
N ASP A 96 -4.17 6.74 13.04
CA ASP A 96 -3.82 7.01 14.43
C ASP A 96 -4.91 7.82 15.16
N GLY A 97 -4.69 8.10 16.45
CA GLY A 97 -5.61 8.87 17.28
C GLY A 97 -5.80 10.33 16.84
N ALA A 98 -4.92 10.86 15.98
CA ALA A 98 -5.07 12.18 15.36
C ALA A 98 -5.78 12.12 14.00
N GLY A 99 -6.14 10.92 13.53
CA GLY A 99 -6.74 10.70 12.22
C GLY A 99 -5.73 10.74 11.08
N SER A 100 -4.43 10.67 11.37
CA SER A 100 -3.38 10.58 10.35
C SER A 100 -3.15 9.13 9.97
N ALA A 101 -2.76 8.86 8.73
CA ALA A 101 -2.46 7.50 8.30
C ALA A 101 -1.28 6.89 9.05
N ALA A 102 -1.39 5.60 9.39
CA ALA A 102 -0.32 4.88 10.05
C ALA A 102 0.99 4.91 9.25
N ALA A 103 2.13 5.11 9.94
CA ALA A 103 3.43 5.17 9.29
C ALA A 103 3.81 3.86 8.59
N GLN A 104 3.32 2.73 9.11
CA GLN A 104 3.53 1.38 8.59
C GLN A 104 2.18 0.66 8.51
N MET A 105 2.06 -0.27 7.55
CA MET A 105 0.86 -1.09 7.40
C MET A 105 0.77 -2.10 8.56
N PRO A 106 -0.29 -2.09 9.38
CA PRO A 106 -0.53 -3.14 10.35
C PRO A 106 -0.96 -4.44 9.65
N SER A 107 -0.89 -5.57 10.36
CA SER A 107 -1.67 -6.74 9.96
C SER A 107 -3.14 -6.47 10.25
N LEU A 108 -4.00 -6.76 9.28
CA LEU A 108 -5.43 -6.46 9.35
C LEU A 108 -6.22 -7.71 9.74
N ASP A 109 -7.31 -7.55 10.48
CA ASP A 109 -8.30 -8.61 10.56
C ASP A 109 -8.94 -8.85 9.18
N ARG A 110 -9.47 -10.06 8.96
CA ARG A 110 -10.00 -10.47 7.64
C ARG A 110 -11.06 -9.51 7.06
N GLY A 111 -11.87 -8.88 7.91
CA GLY A 111 -12.88 -7.89 7.50
C GLY A 111 -12.23 -6.66 6.85
N PRO A 112 -11.49 -5.83 7.61
CA PRO A 112 -10.76 -4.69 7.06
C PRO A 112 -9.77 -5.06 5.93
N ALA A 113 -9.16 -6.25 5.98
CA ALA A 113 -8.34 -6.76 4.88
C ALA A 113 -9.15 -6.95 3.58
N GLY A 114 -10.38 -7.45 3.68
CA GLY A 114 -11.32 -7.56 2.56
C GLY A 114 -11.64 -6.20 1.95
N SER A 115 -12.06 -5.24 2.78
CA SER A 115 -12.32 -3.85 2.36
C SER A 115 -11.12 -3.19 1.68
N TRP A 116 -9.92 -3.38 2.23
CA TRP A 116 -8.68 -2.92 1.61
C TRP A 116 -8.47 -3.53 0.21
N VAL A 117 -8.63 -4.84 0.08
CA VAL A 117 -8.46 -5.56 -1.20
C VAL A 117 -9.51 -5.12 -2.21
N ASP A 118 -10.76 -4.94 -1.79
CA ASP A 118 -11.84 -4.49 -2.67
C ASP A 118 -11.59 -3.07 -3.19
N ALA A 119 -11.18 -2.14 -2.33
CA ALA A 119 -10.77 -0.79 -2.73
C ALA A 119 -9.55 -0.84 -3.67
N TRP A 120 -8.56 -1.68 -3.38
CA TRP A 120 -7.37 -1.83 -4.22
C TRP A 120 -7.72 -2.36 -5.61
N PHE A 121 -8.42 -3.49 -5.69
CA PHE A 121 -8.79 -4.13 -6.97
C PHE A 121 -9.84 -3.34 -7.75
N GLY A 122 -10.64 -2.49 -7.09
CA GLY A 122 -11.54 -1.56 -7.77
C GLY A 122 -10.83 -0.41 -8.46
N CYS A 123 -9.64 -0.04 -7.98
CA CYS A 123 -8.88 1.12 -8.47
C CYS A 123 -7.67 0.73 -9.33
N VAL A 124 -7.20 -0.52 -9.26
CA VAL A 124 -6.05 -1.00 -10.05
C VAL A 124 -6.30 -2.36 -10.69
N ASP A 125 -5.63 -2.58 -11.82
CA ASP A 125 -5.41 -3.91 -12.35
C ASP A 125 -4.26 -4.58 -11.59
N PHE A 126 -4.59 -5.41 -10.60
CA PHE A 126 -3.65 -6.07 -9.69
C PHE A 126 -2.57 -6.87 -10.44
N VAL A 127 -2.96 -7.65 -11.45
CA VAL A 127 -2.01 -8.44 -12.25
C VAL A 127 -1.04 -7.51 -12.99
N SER A 128 -1.53 -6.39 -13.54
CA SER A 128 -0.64 -5.41 -14.17
C SER A 128 0.33 -4.76 -13.19
N VAL A 129 -0.09 -4.49 -11.95
CA VAL A 129 0.79 -3.99 -10.88
C VAL A 129 1.88 -5.01 -10.55
N VAL A 130 1.50 -6.26 -10.30
CA VAL A 130 2.43 -7.36 -10.00
C VAL A 130 3.40 -7.59 -11.16
N GLY A 131 2.92 -7.57 -12.41
CA GLY A 131 3.76 -7.72 -13.60
C GLY A 131 4.85 -6.65 -13.70
N ARG A 132 4.49 -5.37 -13.55
CA ARG A 132 5.48 -4.27 -13.53
C ARG A 132 6.49 -4.41 -12.39
N ALA A 133 6.03 -4.82 -11.20
CA ALA A 133 6.91 -5.03 -10.07
C ALA A 133 7.89 -6.19 -10.32
N GLN A 134 7.41 -7.30 -10.87
CA GLN A 134 8.24 -8.47 -11.21
C GLN A 134 9.26 -8.14 -12.30
N ALA A 135 8.86 -7.43 -13.36
CA ALA A 135 9.76 -7.03 -14.45
C ALA A 135 10.90 -6.11 -13.96
N LYS A 136 10.62 -5.24 -12.96
CA LYS A 136 11.66 -4.44 -12.31
C LYS A 136 12.63 -5.30 -11.47
N ALA A 137 12.13 -6.37 -10.85
CA ALA A 137 12.91 -7.24 -9.99
C ALA A 137 13.69 -8.34 -10.76
N THR A 138 13.22 -8.74 -11.93
CA THR A 138 13.77 -9.86 -12.71
C THR A 138 14.27 -9.38 -14.07
N ARG A 139 15.59 -9.39 -14.26
CA ARG A 139 16.22 -9.01 -15.52
C ARG A 139 15.83 -9.98 -16.65
N GLY A 140 15.35 -9.43 -17.76
CA GLY A 140 15.03 -10.21 -18.96
C GLY A 140 13.57 -10.70 -19.02
N LEU A 141 12.80 -10.49 -17.95
CA LEU A 141 11.41 -10.91 -17.90
C LEU A 141 10.56 -10.23 -18.99
N ASP A 142 9.84 -11.02 -19.76
CA ASP A 142 8.73 -10.57 -20.59
C ASP A 142 7.51 -10.26 -19.71
N GLU A 143 7.32 -8.97 -19.40
CA GLU A 143 6.21 -8.49 -18.57
C GLU A 143 4.83 -8.86 -19.15
N ALA A 144 4.67 -8.82 -20.48
CA ALA A 144 3.38 -9.13 -21.11
C ALA A 144 3.04 -10.61 -20.96
N GLY A 145 3.97 -11.49 -21.35
CA GLY A 145 3.81 -12.94 -21.21
C GLY A 145 3.62 -13.37 -19.76
N PHE A 146 4.36 -12.76 -18.81
CA PHE A 146 4.17 -13.03 -17.39
C PHE A 146 2.74 -12.71 -16.90
N ARG A 147 2.20 -11.54 -17.29
CA ARG A 147 0.84 -11.13 -16.87
C ARG A 147 -0.24 -12.04 -17.47
N ASP A 148 -0.10 -12.40 -18.73
CA ASP A 148 -1.06 -13.29 -19.41
C ASP A 148 -1.04 -14.68 -18.77
N CYS A 149 0.15 -15.24 -18.53
CA CYS A 149 0.30 -16.49 -17.79
C CYS A 149 -0.35 -16.44 -16.40
N LEU A 150 -0.21 -15.32 -15.66
CA LEU A 150 -0.78 -15.21 -14.33
C LEU A 150 -2.30 -15.15 -14.34
N ARG A 151 -2.91 -14.48 -15.33
CA ARG A 151 -4.38 -14.45 -15.53
C ARG A 151 -4.95 -15.79 -15.94
N ASP A 152 -4.20 -16.58 -16.71
CA ASP A 152 -4.61 -17.93 -17.08
C ASP A 152 -4.49 -18.90 -15.90
N ALA A 153 -3.57 -18.63 -14.95
CA ALA A 153 -3.29 -19.52 -13.83
C ALA A 153 -4.18 -19.29 -12.60
N LEU A 154 -4.67 -18.06 -12.40
CA LEU A 154 -5.46 -17.65 -11.24
C LEU A 154 -6.63 -16.78 -11.68
N ASP A 155 -7.81 -17.09 -11.17
CA ASP A 155 -8.96 -16.20 -11.33
C ASP A 155 -8.96 -15.05 -10.32
N ASP A 156 -9.87 -14.10 -10.50
CA ASP A 156 -9.98 -12.91 -9.66
C ASP A 156 -10.28 -13.24 -8.19
N GLU A 157 -11.02 -14.31 -7.91
CA GLU A 157 -11.36 -14.73 -6.54
C GLU A 157 -10.11 -15.28 -5.83
N GLU A 158 -9.31 -16.10 -6.53
CA GLU A 158 -8.05 -16.63 -6.03
C GLU A 158 -7.03 -15.51 -5.74
N LEU A 159 -6.95 -14.51 -6.62
CA LEU A 159 -6.11 -13.33 -6.41
C LEU A 159 -6.56 -12.51 -5.19
N ARG A 160 -7.86 -12.25 -5.05
CA ARG A 160 -8.42 -11.53 -3.90
C ARG A 160 -8.19 -12.29 -2.60
N SER A 161 -8.45 -13.59 -2.58
CA SER A 161 -8.24 -14.43 -1.39
C SER A 161 -6.77 -14.40 -0.94
N ALA A 162 -5.82 -14.50 -1.88
CA ALA A 162 -4.40 -14.43 -1.55
C ALA A 162 -4.00 -13.05 -1.03
N ALA A 163 -4.56 -11.97 -1.57
CA ALA A 163 -4.30 -10.61 -1.10
C ALA A 163 -4.85 -10.40 0.33
N VAL A 164 -6.07 -10.87 0.61
CA VAL A 164 -6.69 -10.79 1.95
C VAL A 164 -5.85 -11.58 2.97
N ASP A 165 -5.50 -12.83 2.65
CA ASP A 165 -4.70 -13.67 3.55
C ASP A 165 -3.30 -13.07 3.80
N GLY A 166 -2.70 -12.44 2.78
CA GLY A 166 -1.44 -11.72 2.91
C GLY A 166 -1.51 -10.52 3.85
N LEU A 167 -2.55 -9.68 3.72
CA LEU A 167 -2.78 -8.53 4.61
C LEU A 167 -3.15 -8.96 6.04
N ALA A 168 -3.81 -10.09 6.18
CA ALA A 168 -4.10 -10.70 7.48
C ALA A 168 -2.88 -11.36 8.15
N GLY A 169 -1.72 -11.31 7.50
CA GLY A 169 -0.48 -11.90 8.02
C GLY A 169 -0.42 -13.43 7.89
N ASP A 170 -1.36 -14.06 7.18
CA ASP A 170 -1.38 -15.50 6.94
C ASP A 170 -0.63 -15.86 5.65
N ALA A 171 0.68 -15.62 5.68
CA ALA A 171 1.58 -15.94 4.56
C ALA A 171 1.70 -17.46 4.27
N GLY A 172 1.17 -18.31 5.15
CA GLY A 172 1.19 -19.77 5.02
C GLY A 172 -0.07 -20.38 4.42
N SER A 173 -1.11 -19.56 4.22
CA SER A 173 -2.39 -19.96 3.62
C SER A 173 -2.22 -20.63 2.25
N GLU A 174 -3.18 -21.47 1.89
CA GLU A 174 -3.18 -22.14 0.59
C GLU A 174 -3.24 -21.12 -0.58
N SER A 175 -4.03 -20.07 -0.43
CA SER A 175 -4.19 -18.99 -1.42
C SER A 175 -2.86 -18.26 -1.69
N VAL A 176 -2.13 -17.82 -0.65
CA VAL A 176 -0.83 -17.16 -0.78
C VAL A 176 0.21 -18.10 -1.38
N ARG A 177 0.23 -19.36 -0.96
CA ARG A 177 1.12 -20.37 -1.54
C ARG A 177 0.84 -20.60 -3.02
N ARG A 178 -0.44 -20.68 -3.41
CA ARG A 178 -0.84 -20.88 -4.80
C ARG A 178 -0.47 -19.67 -5.66
N LEU A 179 -0.70 -18.45 -5.17
CA LEU A 179 -0.24 -17.22 -5.82
C LEU A 179 1.27 -17.23 -6.04
N GLY A 180 2.05 -17.52 -4.99
CA GLY A 180 3.51 -17.58 -5.08
C GLY A 180 4.01 -18.65 -6.06
N GLN A 181 3.37 -19.81 -6.10
CA GLN A 181 3.71 -20.88 -7.06
C GLN A 181 3.38 -20.48 -8.50
N ALA A 182 2.24 -19.84 -8.74
CA ALA A 182 1.85 -19.33 -10.05
C ALA A 182 2.83 -18.26 -10.54
N GLN A 183 3.17 -17.28 -9.69
CA GLN A 183 4.16 -16.25 -9.99
C GLN A 183 5.53 -16.86 -10.34
N ALA A 184 6.03 -17.81 -9.55
CA ALA A 184 7.30 -18.47 -9.82
C ALA A 184 7.28 -19.23 -11.16
N THR A 185 6.20 -19.96 -11.44
CA THR A 185 6.03 -20.72 -12.68
C THR A 185 5.95 -19.82 -13.91
N CYS A 186 5.20 -18.71 -13.82
CA CYS A 186 5.09 -17.75 -14.91
C CYS A 186 6.40 -16.98 -15.13
N ALA A 187 7.12 -16.63 -14.06
CA ALA A 187 8.43 -15.99 -14.20
C ALA A 187 9.43 -16.91 -14.91
N ASP A 188 9.50 -18.20 -14.55
CA ASP A 188 10.40 -19.18 -15.18
C ASP A 188 10.14 -19.35 -16.69
N ARG A 189 8.87 -19.36 -17.11
CA ARG A 189 8.47 -19.49 -18.51
C ARG A 189 8.75 -18.26 -19.37
N HIS A 190 8.83 -17.09 -18.75
CA HIS A 190 8.88 -15.78 -19.43
C HIS A 190 10.12 -14.97 -19.04
N SER A 191 11.20 -15.62 -18.59
CA SER A 191 12.52 -15.02 -18.32
C SER A 191 13.50 -15.14 -19.49
#